data_AF-B5Z7W7-F1
#
_entry.id   AF-B5Z7W7-F1
#
_cell.length_a   1.000
_cell.length_b   1.000
_cell.length_c   1.000
_cell.angle_alpha   90.00
_cell.angle_beta   90.00
_cell.angle_gamma   90.00
#
_symmetry.space_group_name_H-M   'P 1'
#
loop_
_entity.id
_entity.type
_entity.pdbx_description
1 polymer ?
#
loop_
_entity_poly.entity_id
_entity_poly.type
_entity_poly.pdbx_seq_one_letter_code
_entity_poly.pdbx_strand_id
1 'polypeptide(L)'
;MNAQELIKKSALIEKTLKEQGLQERAGPFISDNSVIKTEELEKMLKEMQAEGRDLKVGIIGRVKAGKSSLLNALIFEGVEVLPKAATSMTASLTVLKYAQNLSTEVEFYSPKDISELKNEHARYEREFNRIVDEEVKKQKEKQSLSNRAKERFKNVSSMFNRSKNPEAAPKENILSDEEIAKRAERIAKDKLKDDTRLVSSHDQYEKMKKSGLLNTKNLDPCIQANSLEELNQKLLQFVGADGKYMPYTKAVRISLNNPNLKDLEVIDTPGVNDPIISREERTKALLKDCDVVFIVSPSGQFLTESDMSLFDRVSNKEGLQEIYFVASQADSTVLSMSEVEKSGQHLPTALENAQKALSSQLNNIMEKLIQNYPNQREIFEKAIKNGVILASGVCFSMYKDFNNQASWESKKEEYQVVLRNLTSAYPDAFNSVDKSKESLLLLSNMGTIKKQIEAYEKLSGNIEIGFRDAYEEFILHFIKNTRDGLNETLTKAIRTASAGTQNEEKEERYTERVKQEGLFGSFKRNFLWWADDAGYDEVMSTRTVVKAGAVVDFLNHSSRNPKYL
;
A
#
# COMPACT_ATOMS: atom_id res chain seq x y z
N MET A 1 -2.19 24.42 19.74
CA MET A 1 -0.74 24.22 20.03
C MET A 1 0.10 24.49 18.78
N ASN A 2 1.39 24.88 18.89
CA ASN A 2 2.26 25.00 17.69
C ASN A 2 2.98 23.67 17.39
N ALA A 3 3.53 23.51 16.17
CA ALA A 3 4.15 22.25 15.74
C ALA A 3 5.29 21.78 16.66
N GLN A 4 6.12 22.69 17.16
CA GLN A 4 7.21 22.36 18.08
C GLN A 4 6.70 21.84 19.43
N GLU A 5 5.61 22.38 19.93
CA GLU A 5 5.00 21.94 21.20
C GLU A 5 4.34 20.57 21.04
N LEU A 6 3.72 20.28 19.90
CA LEU A 6 3.20 18.95 19.54
C LEU A 6 4.30 17.88 19.51
N ILE A 7 5.42 18.17 18.83
CA ILE A 7 6.58 17.27 18.76
C ILE A 7 7.16 17.03 20.17
N LYS A 8 7.31 18.08 20.99
CA LYS A 8 7.80 17.94 22.37
C LYS A 8 6.91 17.04 23.23
N LYS A 9 5.58 17.16 23.09
CA LYS A 9 4.64 16.30 23.83
C LYS A 9 4.69 14.85 23.35
N SER A 10 4.75 14.61 22.04
CA SER A 10 4.93 13.25 21.50
C SER A 10 6.24 12.62 21.99
N ALA A 11 7.36 13.36 21.92
CA ALA A 11 8.66 12.92 22.43
C ALA A 11 8.63 12.58 23.92
N LEU A 12 7.91 13.38 24.73
CA LEU A 12 7.76 13.14 26.15
C LEU A 12 6.98 11.84 26.44
N ILE A 13 5.92 11.56 25.67
CA ILE A 13 5.16 10.31 25.77
C ILE A 13 6.06 9.11 25.47
N GLU A 14 6.76 9.12 24.33
CA GLU A 14 7.67 8.03 23.96
C GLU A 14 8.78 7.81 24.99
N LYS A 15 9.40 8.89 25.44
CA LYS A 15 10.43 8.85 26.48
C LYS A 15 9.89 8.23 27.77
N THR A 16 8.71 8.66 28.22
CA THR A 16 8.07 8.15 29.43
C THR A 16 7.75 6.66 29.31
N LEU A 17 7.19 6.23 28.18
CA LEU A 17 6.91 4.81 27.91
C LEU A 17 8.19 3.96 27.93
N LYS A 18 9.29 4.48 27.39
CA LYS A 18 10.59 3.81 27.38
C LYS A 18 11.22 3.74 28.77
N GLU A 19 11.27 4.85 29.50
CA GLU A 19 11.86 4.92 30.85
C GLU A 19 11.10 4.06 31.86
N GLN A 20 9.79 3.93 31.70
CA GLN A 20 8.94 3.11 32.56
C GLN A 20 8.79 1.65 32.08
N GLY A 21 9.43 1.27 30.97
CA GLY A 21 9.33 -0.09 30.40
C GLY A 21 7.91 -0.49 29.97
N LEU A 22 7.06 0.49 29.63
CA LEU A 22 5.64 0.28 29.30
C LEU A 22 5.38 0.05 27.82
N GLN A 23 6.42 -0.07 27.00
CA GLN A 23 6.31 -0.14 25.54
C GLN A 23 5.44 -1.31 25.06
N GLU A 24 5.59 -2.50 25.64
CA GLU A 24 4.77 -3.66 25.30
C GLU A 24 3.32 -3.52 25.79
N ARG A 25 3.13 -2.96 26.99
CA ARG A 25 1.79 -2.76 27.58
C ARG A 25 0.99 -1.65 26.90
N ALA A 26 1.66 -0.62 26.42
CA ALA A 26 1.07 0.47 25.66
C ALA A 26 0.89 0.10 24.18
N GLY A 27 1.52 -0.99 23.71
CA GLY A 27 1.47 -1.45 22.33
C GLY A 27 0.05 -1.50 21.74
N PRO A 28 -0.94 -2.17 22.39
CA PRO A 28 -2.31 -2.20 21.91
C PRO A 28 -2.96 -0.81 21.82
N PHE A 29 -2.75 0.05 22.82
CA PHE A 29 -3.30 1.41 22.80
C PHE A 29 -2.68 2.25 21.67
N ILE A 30 -1.37 2.11 21.45
CA ILE A 30 -0.62 2.79 20.38
C ILE A 30 -1.09 2.31 19.00
N SER A 31 -1.34 1.00 18.83
CA SER A 31 -1.83 0.44 17.56
C SER A 31 -3.28 0.80 17.28
N ASP A 32 -4.15 0.74 18.30
CA ASP A 32 -5.59 0.97 18.15
C ASP A 32 -5.91 2.42 17.81
N ASN A 33 -5.04 3.35 18.22
CA ASN A 33 -5.22 4.78 18.00
C ASN A 33 -4.30 5.35 16.91
N SER A 34 -3.52 4.52 16.20
CA SER A 34 -2.59 4.95 15.15
C SER A 34 -1.71 6.10 15.63
N VAL A 35 -0.78 5.84 16.55
CA VAL A 35 0.09 6.89 17.09
C VAL A 35 1.37 7.04 16.26
N ILE A 36 1.51 8.16 15.56
CA ILE A 36 2.74 8.50 14.83
C ILE A 36 3.93 8.55 15.80
N LYS A 37 5.04 7.88 15.42
CA LYS A 37 6.33 8.07 16.08
C LYS A 37 6.78 9.52 16.01
N THR A 38 7.44 10.01 17.04
CA THR A 38 7.91 11.40 17.13
C THR A 38 8.79 11.79 15.94
N GLU A 39 9.69 10.90 15.50
CA GLU A 39 10.54 11.13 14.33
C GLU A 39 9.73 11.27 13.03
N GLU A 40 8.70 10.43 12.85
CA GLU A 40 7.81 10.47 11.69
C GLU A 40 6.90 11.70 11.72
N LEU A 41 6.40 12.06 12.91
CA LEU A 41 5.59 13.26 13.14
C LEU A 41 6.40 14.53 12.83
N GLU A 42 7.65 14.59 13.28
CA GLU A 42 8.55 15.71 12.99
C GLU A 42 8.85 15.81 11.49
N LYS A 43 9.13 14.69 10.82
CA LYS A 43 9.31 14.66 9.36
C LYS A 43 8.06 15.19 8.66
N MET A 44 6.88 14.68 9.03
CA MET A 44 5.61 15.04 8.40
C MET A 44 5.24 16.52 8.58
N LEU A 45 5.41 17.07 9.79
CA LEU A 45 5.13 18.50 10.05
C LEU A 45 6.09 19.43 9.31
N LYS A 46 7.38 19.06 9.23
CA LYS A 46 8.36 19.83 8.44
C LYS A 46 8.04 19.79 6.95
N GLU A 47 7.63 18.64 6.43
CA GLU A 47 7.24 18.49 5.02
C GLU A 47 5.96 19.28 4.69
N MET A 48 4.97 19.30 5.60
CA MET A 48 3.75 20.10 5.42
C MET A 48 4.02 21.61 5.43
N GLN A 49 5.01 22.07 6.23
CA GLN A 49 5.40 23.48 6.34
C GLN A 49 6.33 23.98 5.22
N ALA A 50 6.81 23.11 4.34
CA ALA A 50 7.72 23.49 3.28
C ALA A 50 7.01 24.36 2.23
N GLU A 51 7.42 25.63 2.12
CA GLU A 51 6.96 26.52 1.05
C GLU A 51 7.35 25.94 -0.33
N GLY A 52 6.38 25.87 -1.25
CA GLY A 52 6.59 25.30 -2.59
C GLY A 52 6.73 23.78 -2.61
N ARG A 53 6.14 23.06 -1.65
CA ARG A 53 6.06 21.59 -1.70
C ARG A 53 5.24 21.14 -2.92
N ASP A 54 5.80 20.23 -3.71
CA ASP A 54 5.04 19.55 -4.75
C ASP A 54 3.99 18.62 -4.09
N LEU A 55 2.76 18.64 -4.60
CA LEU A 55 1.72 17.70 -4.20
C LEU A 55 2.08 16.30 -4.73
N LYS A 56 2.25 15.34 -3.81
CA LYS A 56 2.62 13.97 -4.17
C LYS A 56 1.38 13.14 -4.46
N VAL A 57 1.22 12.78 -5.73
CA VAL A 57 0.09 11.98 -6.21
C VAL A 57 0.55 10.57 -6.55
N GLY A 58 0.09 9.59 -5.78
CA GLY A 58 0.33 8.17 -6.07
C GLY A 58 -0.70 7.62 -7.05
N ILE A 59 -0.25 6.92 -8.10
CA ILE A 59 -1.13 6.10 -8.95
C ILE A 59 -0.76 4.63 -8.73
N ILE A 60 -1.73 3.86 -8.24
CA ILE A 60 -1.56 2.44 -7.92
C ILE A 60 -2.61 1.58 -8.61
N GLY A 61 -2.33 0.30 -8.72
CA GLY A 61 -3.22 -0.65 -9.39
C GLY A 61 -2.45 -1.82 -9.97
N ARG A 62 -3.11 -2.95 -10.21
CA ARG A 62 -2.46 -4.14 -10.77
C ARG A 62 -1.90 -3.93 -12.19
N VAL A 63 -1.10 -4.88 -12.65
CA VAL A 63 -0.60 -4.90 -14.04
C VAL A 63 -1.79 -4.95 -15.00
N LYS A 64 -1.71 -4.21 -16.11
CA LYS A 64 -2.83 -4.02 -17.08
C LYS A 64 -4.09 -3.34 -16.53
N ALA A 65 -4.02 -2.70 -15.36
CA ALA A 65 -5.12 -1.88 -14.84
C ALA A 65 -5.33 -0.54 -15.57
N GLY A 66 -4.63 -0.27 -16.68
CA GLY A 66 -4.77 0.99 -17.42
C GLY A 66 -4.04 2.21 -16.82
N LYS A 67 -3.16 2.02 -15.82
CA LYS A 67 -2.39 3.11 -15.17
C LYS A 67 -1.57 3.96 -16.15
N SER A 68 -0.75 3.34 -16.98
CA SER A 68 0.08 4.07 -17.96
C SER A 68 -0.77 4.81 -18.99
N SER A 69 -1.91 4.23 -19.40
CA SER A 69 -2.88 4.91 -20.27
C SER A 69 -3.52 6.11 -19.57
N LEU A 70 -3.82 5.99 -18.27
CA LEU A 70 -4.34 7.08 -17.44
C LEU A 70 -3.31 8.21 -17.29
N LEU A 71 -2.05 7.86 -17.03
CA LEU A 71 -0.94 8.82 -16.92
C LEU A 71 -0.65 9.54 -18.24
N ASN A 72 -0.63 8.81 -19.36
CA ASN A 72 -0.50 9.39 -20.69
C ASN A 72 -1.64 10.38 -20.98
N ALA A 73 -2.87 10.06 -20.57
CA ALA A 73 -4.00 10.98 -20.69
C ALA A 73 -3.87 12.21 -19.78
N LEU A 74 -3.54 12.01 -18.50
CA LEU A 74 -3.52 13.07 -17.48
C LEU A 74 -2.36 14.05 -17.68
N ILE A 75 -1.16 13.53 -17.95
CA ILE A 75 0.09 14.27 -17.97
C ILE A 75 0.47 14.66 -19.39
N PHE A 76 0.43 13.73 -20.33
CA PHE A 76 0.97 13.89 -21.68
C PHE A 76 -0.10 14.23 -22.73
N GLU A 77 -1.28 14.66 -22.30
CA GLU A 77 -2.39 15.05 -23.19
C GLU A 77 -2.73 13.97 -24.23
N GLY A 78 -2.63 12.68 -23.85
CA GLY A 78 -2.92 11.53 -24.70
C GLY A 78 -1.76 11.05 -25.57
N VAL A 79 -0.59 11.70 -25.51
CA VAL A 79 0.62 11.22 -26.19
C VAL A 79 1.18 10.00 -25.45
N GLU A 80 1.48 8.93 -26.18
CA GLU A 80 1.97 7.68 -25.62
C GLU A 80 3.47 7.77 -25.31
N VAL A 81 3.79 8.37 -24.17
CA VAL A 81 5.15 8.63 -23.71
C VAL A 81 5.65 7.51 -22.82
N LEU A 82 4.83 7.12 -21.84
CA LEU A 82 5.15 6.03 -20.94
C LEU A 82 4.84 4.69 -21.61
N PRO A 83 5.75 3.71 -21.55
CA PRO A 83 5.50 2.38 -22.13
C PRO A 83 4.30 1.72 -21.43
N LYS A 84 3.32 1.26 -22.22
CA LYS A 84 2.20 0.41 -21.76
C LYS A 84 2.76 -0.97 -21.40
N ALA A 85 3.39 -1.13 -20.23
CA ALA A 85 4.14 -2.35 -19.88
C ALA A 85 3.30 -3.64 -20.00
N ALA A 86 3.87 -4.67 -20.63
CA ALA A 86 3.22 -5.97 -20.86
C ALA A 86 3.74 -7.10 -19.94
N THR A 87 4.77 -6.89 -19.12
CA THR A 87 5.36 -7.94 -18.27
C THR A 87 5.62 -7.47 -16.84
N SER A 88 5.32 -8.32 -15.85
CA SER A 88 5.46 -8.05 -14.41
C SER A 88 6.90 -7.77 -13.95
N MET A 89 7.90 -8.07 -14.79
CA MET A 89 9.33 -7.97 -14.43
C MET A 89 10.01 -6.65 -14.84
N THR A 90 9.40 -5.85 -15.72
CA THR A 90 9.99 -4.60 -16.27
C THR A 90 9.63 -3.35 -15.47
N ALA A 91 9.10 -3.56 -14.28
CA ALA A 91 8.34 -2.58 -13.54
C ALA A 91 9.28 -1.84 -12.58
N SER A 92 10.10 -0.92 -13.11
CA SER A 92 10.86 0.03 -12.28
C SER A 92 9.94 1.18 -11.91
N LEU A 93 9.85 1.47 -10.60
CA LEU A 93 9.07 2.57 -10.05
C LEU A 93 9.41 3.88 -10.76
N THR A 94 8.40 4.54 -11.33
CA THR A 94 8.60 5.76 -12.11
C THR A 94 8.01 6.95 -11.38
N VAL A 95 8.86 7.89 -10.99
CA VAL A 95 8.45 9.15 -10.40
C VAL A 95 8.49 10.22 -11.49
N LEU A 96 7.39 10.90 -11.78
CA LEU A 96 7.34 12.03 -12.71
C LEU A 96 7.35 13.33 -11.93
N LYS A 97 8.29 14.21 -12.26
CA LYS A 97 8.44 15.53 -11.63
C LYS A 97 8.61 16.62 -12.67
N TYR A 98 8.15 17.83 -12.37
CA TYR A 98 8.45 19.00 -13.19
C TYR A 98 9.91 19.44 -13.09
N ALA A 99 10.54 19.70 -14.24
CA ALA A 99 11.82 20.39 -14.32
C ALA A 99 11.93 21.12 -15.66
N GLN A 100 12.73 22.20 -15.72
CA GLN A 100 12.97 22.91 -16.98
C GLN A 100 13.75 22.06 -17.99
N ASN A 101 14.70 21.25 -17.50
CA ASN A 101 15.51 20.35 -18.31
C ASN A 101 14.95 18.93 -18.23
N LEU A 102 14.94 18.26 -19.38
CA LEU A 102 14.48 16.89 -19.50
C LEU A 102 15.58 15.94 -19.02
N SER A 103 15.35 15.26 -17.91
CA SER A 103 16.34 14.37 -17.33
C SER A 103 15.71 13.14 -16.69
N THR A 104 16.52 12.12 -16.49
CA THR A 104 16.16 10.93 -15.73
C THR A 104 17.22 10.66 -14.68
N GLU A 105 16.82 10.38 -13.45
CA GLU A 105 17.69 9.88 -12.39
C GLU A 105 17.39 8.40 -12.14
N VAL A 106 18.42 7.57 -12.15
CA VAL A 106 18.32 6.13 -11.95
C VAL A 106 18.77 5.77 -10.55
N GLU A 107 17.88 5.14 -9.78
CA GLU A 107 18.21 4.52 -8.50
C GLU A 107 18.64 3.07 -8.75
N PHE A 108 19.90 2.75 -8.50
CA PHE A 108 20.40 1.37 -8.58
C PHE A 108 20.21 0.61 -7.27
N TYR A 109 20.19 -0.72 -7.33
CA TYR A 109 20.21 -1.55 -6.13
C TYR A 109 21.43 -1.26 -5.25
N SER A 110 21.19 -1.14 -3.94
CA SER A 110 22.24 -1.02 -2.95
C SER A 110 23.00 -2.35 -2.79
N PRO A 111 24.21 -2.35 -2.21
CA PRO A 111 24.93 -3.59 -1.87
C PRO A 111 24.12 -4.54 -0.98
N LYS A 112 23.27 -3.98 -0.10
CA LYS A 112 22.34 -4.74 0.74
C LYS A 112 21.30 -5.45 -0.12
N ASP A 113 20.64 -4.72 -1.03
CA ASP A 113 19.64 -5.27 -1.94
C ASP A 113 20.21 -6.42 -2.79
N ILE A 114 21.44 -6.25 -3.31
CA ILE A 114 22.13 -7.29 -4.11
C ILE A 114 22.46 -8.51 -3.24
N SER A 115 22.88 -8.31 -1.99
CA SER A 115 23.14 -9.41 -1.06
C SER A 115 21.88 -10.21 -0.74
N GLU A 116 20.74 -9.55 -0.59
CA GLU A 116 19.44 -10.22 -0.37
C GLU A 116 19.03 -11.04 -1.59
N LEU A 117 19.12 -10.46 -2.80
CA LEU A 117 18.85 -11.19 -4.05
C LEU A 117 19.76 -12.42 -4.22
N LYS A 118 21.05 -12.30 -3.86
CA LYS A 118 21.99 -13.41 -3.87
C LYS A 118 21.60 -14.52 -2.88
N ASN A 119 21.13 -14.15 -1.69
CA ASN A 119 20.70 -15.11 -0.68
C ASN A 119 19.43 -15.87 -1.13
N GLU A 120 18.45 -15.17 -1.69
CA GLU A 120 17.24 -15.80 -2.24
C GLU A 120 17.56 -16.66 -3.47
N HIS A 121 18.48 -16.24 -4.34
CA HIS A 121 19.00 -17.06 -5.44
C HIS A 121 19.60 -18.38 -4.91
N ALA A 122 20.48 -18.32 -3.91
CA ALA A 122 21.07 -19.51 -3.30
C ALA A 122 20.04 -20.40 -2.59
N ARG A 123 18.94 -19.81 -2.08
CA ARG A 123 17.83 -20.56 -1.52
C ARG A 123 17.03 -21.28 -2.60
N TYR A 124 16.73 -20.60 -3.70
CA TYR A 124 16.08 -21.20 -4.87
C TYR A 124 16.89 -22.39 -5.40
N GLU A 125 18.20 -22.22 -5.60
CA GLU A 125 19.08 -23.28 -6.09
C GLU A 125 19.09 -24.51 -5.16
N ARG A 126 19.14 -24.29 -3.85
CA ARG A 126 19.08 -25.40 -2.87
C ARG A 126 17.75 -26.16 -2.95
N GLU A 127 16.64 -25.43 -3.01
CA GLU A 127 15.32 -26.04 -3.05
C GLU A 127 15.04 -26.73 -4.39
N PHE A 128 15.46 -26.11 -5.50
CA PHE A 128 15.40 -26.69 -6.82
C PHE A 128 16.15 -28.02 -6.89
N ASN A 129 17.42 -28.04 -6.46
CA ASN A 129 18.23 -29.26 -6.46
C ASN A 129 17.64 -30.34 -5.53
N ARG A 130 17.12 -29.96 -4.36
CA ARG A 130 16.43 -30.89 -3.44
C ARG A 130 15.24 -31.57 -4.13
N ILE A 131 14.39 -30.79 -4.82
CA ILE A 131 13.21 -31.33 -5.51
C ILE A 131 13.63 -32.20 -6.70
N VAL A 132 14.64 -31.79 -7.46
CA VAL A 132 15.19 -32.58 -8.58
C VAL A 132 15.72 -33.91 -8.07
N ASP A 133 16.55 -33.93 -7.03
CA ASP A 133 17.13 -35.16 -6.47
C ASP A 133 16.04 -36.13 -5.95
N GLU A 134 15.04 -35.60 -5.24
CA GLU A 134 13.90 -36.39 -4.77
C GLU A 134 13.09 -36.99 -5.93
N GLU A 135 12.87 -36.22 -7.00
CA GLU A 135 12.06 -36.65 -8.14
C GLU A 135 12.83 -37.64 -9.04
N VAL A 136 14.14 -37.42 -9.23
CA VAL A 136 15.04 -38.38 -9.90
C VAL A 136 15.04 -39.70 -9.13
N LYS A 137 15.21 -39.67 -7.80
CA LYS A 137 15.19 -40.87 -6.96
C LYS A 137 13.86 -41.62 -7.08
N LYS A 138 12.73 -40.91 -7.00
CA LYS A 138 11.37 -41.49 -7.18
C LYS A 138 11.20 -42.14 -8.56
N GLN A 139 11.70 -41.52 -9.62
CA GLN A 139 11.58 -42.07 -10.98
C GLN A 139 12.47 -43.29 -11.19
N LYS A 140 13.70 -43.28 -10.65
CA LYS A 140 14.61 -44.45 -10.67
C LYS A 140 14.06 -45.62 -9.85
N GLU A 141 13.45 -45.36 -8.70
CA GLU A 141 12.77 -46.39 -7.89
C GLU A 141 11.55 -46.98 -8.62
N LYS A 142 10.73 -46.15 -9.28
CA LYS A 142 9.61 -46.64 -10.10
C LYS A 142 10.09 -47.52 -11.27
N GLN A 143 11.16 -47.13 -11.94
CA GLN A 143 11.75 -47.95 -13.01
C GLN A 143 12.36 -49.25 -12.47
N SER A 144 13.06 -49.24 -11.34
CA SER A 144 13.67 -50.44 -10.77
C SER A 144 12.61 -51.43 -10.28
N LEU A 145 11.50 -50.96 -9.69
CA LEU A 145 10.35 -51.78 -9.33
C LEU A 145 9.66 -52.38 -10.55
N SER A 146 9.46 -51.59 -11.62
CA SER A 146 8.92 -52.08 -12.89
C SER A 146 9.83 -53.15 -13.52
N ASN A 147 11.15 -52.94 -13.51
CA ASN A 147 12.13 -53.90 -14.02
C ASN A 147 12.15 -55.19 -13.18
N ARG A 148 12.07 -55.10 -11.85
CA ARG A 148 12.01 -56.27 -10.95
C ARG A 148 10.69 -57.04 -11.09
N ALA A 149 9.58 -56.35 -11.32
CA ALA A 149 8.29 -56.96 -11.63
C ALA A 149 8.35 -57.68 -12.99
N LYS A 150 8.99 -57.08 -14.01
CA LYS A 150 9.24 -57.72 -15.31
C LYS A 150 10.11 -58.96 -15.17
N GLU A 151 11.21 -58.94 -14.41
CA GLU A 151 12.05 -60.13 -14.18
C GLU A 151 11.30 -61.25 -13.48
N ARG A 152 10.51 -60.94 -12.44
CA ARG A 152 9.64 -61.92 -11.77
C ARG A 152 8.60 -62.50 -12.73
N PHE A 153 7.97 -61.66 -13.55
CA PHE A 153 6.99 -62.10 -14.53
C PHE A 153 7.63 -62.93 -15.65
N LYS A 154 8.84 -62.59 -16.10
CA LYS A 154 9.63 -63.35 -17.08
C LYS A 154 10.00 -64.73 -16.52
N ASN A 155 10.48 -64.78 -15.27
CA ASN A 155 10.83 -66.04 -14.60
C ASN A 155 9.59 -66.94 -14.39
N VAL A 156 8.44 -66.37 -14.00
CA VAL A 156 7.17 -67.12 -13.88
C VAL A 156 6.65 -67.56 -15.25
N SER A 157 6.72 -66.71 -16.29
CA SER A 157 6.34 -67.09 -17.67
C SER A 157 7.22 -68.20 -18.25
N SER A 158 8.51 -68.22 -17.90
CA SER A 158 9.45 -69.27 -18.30
C SER A 158 9.22 -70.60 -17.60
N MET A 159 8.52 -70.60 -16.45
CA MET A 159 8.08 -71.82 -15.76
C MET A 159 6.78 -72.40 -16.33
N PHE A 160 5.94 -71.57 -16.98
CA PHE A 160 4.58 -71.97 -17.35
C PHE A 160 4.27 -72.07 -18.85
N ASN A 161 5.19 -71.77 -19.78
CA ASN A 161 4.92 -71.98 -21.21
C ASN A 161 6.12 -72.50 -22.04
N ARG A 162 6.10 -73.83 -22.27
CA ARG A 162 6.39 -74.39 -23.60
C ARG A 162 5.16 -74.10 -24.47
N SER A 163 5.35 -73.31 -25.52
CA SER A 163 4.45 -73.04 -26.66
C SER A 163 3.65 -71.73 -26.68
N LYS A 164 3.81 -71.05 -27.83
CA LYS A 164 2.97 -70.06 -28.54
C LYS A 164 3.25 -68.54 -28.42
N ASN A 165 3.60 -68.02 -29.61
CA ASN A 165 3.49 -66.71 -30.28
C ASN A 165 3.76 -65.37 -29.57
N PRO A 166 4.53 -64.47 -30.22
CA PRO A 166 4.84 -63.12 -29.72
C PRO A 166 3.81 -62.10 -30.22
N GLU A 167 2.76 -61.82 -29.45
CA GLU A 167 1.93 -60.63 -29.65
C GLU A 167 2.24 -59.57 -28.58
N ALA A 168 2.36 -58.34 -29.08
CA ALA A 168 2.96 -57.17 -28.47
C ALA A 168 2.53 -56.90 -27.01
N ALA A 169 3.49 -57.07 -26.09
CA ALA A 169 3.45 -56.35 -24.82
C ALA A 169 3.66 -54.84 -25.08
N PRO A 170 2.92 -53.94 -24.41
CA PRO A 170 3.13 -52.50 -24.58
C PRO A 170 4.55 -52.16 -24.15
N LYS A 171 5.37 -51.69 -25.09
CA LYS A 171 6.69 -51.12 -24.80
C LYS A 171 6.48 -49.81 -24.03
N GLU A 172 6.37 -49.88 -22.72
CA GLU A 172 6.62 -48.70 -21.89
C GLU A 172 8.09 -48.31 -22.08
N ASN A 173 8.31 -47.16 -22.71
CA ASN A 173 9.64 -46.59 -22.96
C ASN A 173 10.39 -46.42 -21.63
N ILE A 174 11.49 -47.14 -21.47
CA ILE A 174 12.43 -46.91 -20.38
C ILE A 174 13.07 -45.55 -20.66
N LEU A 175 12.74 -44.55 -19.84
CA LEU A 175 13.34 -43.22 -19.94
C LEU A 175 14.82 -43.33 -19.60
N SER A 176 15.65 -42.70 -20.43
CA SER A 176 17.08 -42.50 -20.16
C SER A 176 17.30 -41.62 -18.92
N ASP A 177 18.50 -41.71 -18.32
CA ASP A 177 18.86 -40.86 -17.18
C ASP A 177 18.73 -39.37 -17.49
N GLU A 178 19.02 -38.96 -18.74
CA GLU A 178 18.88 -37.57 -19.20
C GLU A 178 17.39 -37.13 -19.28
N GLU A 179 16.50 -38.01 -19.72
CA GLU A 179 15.06 -37.72 -19.76
C GLU A 179 14.44 -37.67 -18.36
N ILE A 180 14.90 -38.52 -17.44
CA ILE A 180 14.51 -38.47 -16.03
C ILE A 180 14.93 -37.14 -15.41
N ALA A 181 16.18 -36.71 -15.64
CA ALA A 181 16.67 -35.42 -15.17
C ALA A 181 15.86 -34.25 -15.73
N LYS A 182 15.66 -34.18 -17.05
CA LYS A 182 14.84 -33.13 -17.69
C LYS A 182 13.40 -33.10 -17.17
N ARG A 183 12.83 -34.27 -16.85
CA ARG A 183 11.48 -34.35 -16.28
C ARG A 183 11.45 -33.87 -14.83
N ALA A 184 12.44 -34.26 -14.02
CA ALA A 184 12.58 -33.81 -12.64
C ALA A 184 12.77 -32.29 -12.56
N GLU A 185 13.60 -31.71 -13.44
CA GLU A 185 13.77 -30.26 -13.56
C GLU A 185 12.45 -29.54 -13.88
N ARG A 186 11.64 -30.05 -14.82
CA ARG A 186 10.32 -29.46 -15.11
C ARG A 186 9.40 -29.49 -13.90
N ILE A 187 9.35 -30.62 -13.19
CA ILE A 187 8.53 -30.76 -11.98
C ILE A 187 9.01 -29.81 -10.88
N ALA A 188 10.33 -29.63 -10.73
CA ALA A 188 10.89 -28.68 -9.79
C ALA A 188 10.52 -27.24 -10.14
N LYS A 189 10.62 -26.84 -11.41
CA LYS A 189 10.16 -25.52 -11.88
C LYS A 189 8.68 -25.31 -11.63
N ASP A 190 7.84 -26.30 -11.94
CA ASP A 190 6.39 -26.20 -11.74
C ASP A 190 6.02 -26.07 -10.26
N LYS A 191 6.69 -26.81 -9.36
CA LYS A 191 6.46 -26.71 -7.91
C LYS A 191 6.92 -25.38 -7.31
N LEU A 192 8.03 -24.83 -7.80
CA LEU A 192 8.56 -23.56 -7.31
C LEU A 192 7.83 -22.34 -7.88
N LYS A 193 7.08 -22.50 -8.97
CA LYS A 193 6.35 -21.42 -9.65
C LYS A 193 5.41 -20.64 -8.73
N ASP A 194 4.84 -21.30 -7.72
CA ASP A 194 3.92 -20.68 -6.78
C ASP A 194 4.63 -19.68 -5.84
N ASP A 195 5.93 -19.88 -5.57
CA ASP A 195 6.76 -18.90 -4.85
C ASP A 195 7.30 -17.84 -5.82
N THR A 196 6.40 -16.93 -6.20
CA THR A 196 6.70 -15.86 -7.18
C THR A 196 7.87 -14.99 -6.72
N ARG A 197 8.03 -14.77 -5.40
CA ARG A 197 9.12 -13.97 -4.82
C ARG A 197 10.46 -14.64 -5.01
N LEU A 198 10.54 -15.92 -4.66
CA LEU A 198 11.77 -16.72 -4.78
C LEU A 198 12.19 -16.86 -6.24
N VAL A 199 11.26 -17.21 -7.14
CA VAL A 199 11.51 -17.33 -8.58
C VAL A 199 11.99 -16.01 -9.17
N SER A 200 11.33 -14.90 -8.85
CA SER A 200 11.69 -13.59 -9.44
C SER A 200 13.02 -13.08 -8.91
N SER A 201 13.35 -13.34 -7.65
CA SER A 201 14.65 -12.99 -7.07
C SER A 201 15.79 -13.78 -7.72
N HIS A 202 15.57 -15.08 -7.93
CA HIS A 202 16.48 -15.94 -8.69
C HIS A 202 16.70 -15.40 -10.11
N ASP A 203 15.62 -15.15 -10.85
CA ASP A 203 15.69 -14.69 -12.23
C ASP A 203 16.38 -13.32 -12.35
N GLN A 204 16.11 -12.41 -11.42
CA GLN A 204 16.76 -11.10 -11.37
C GLN A 204 18.28 -11.25 -11.14
N TYR A 205 18.68 -12.10 -10.19
CA TYR A 205 20.10 -12.32 -9.91
C TYR A 205 20.82 -13.06 -11.06
N GLU A 206 20.16 -13.99 -11.74
CA GLU A 206 20.68 -14.62 -12.96
C GLU A 206 20.89 -13.61 -14.09
N LYS A 207 19.98 -12.64 -14.26
CA LYS A 207 20.17 -11.52 -15.20
C LYS A 207 21.37 -10.66 -14.81
N MET A 208 21.55 -10.36 -13.53
CA MET A 208 22.73 -9.62 -13.04
C MET A 208 24.02 -10.37 -13.39
N LYS A 209 24.10 -11.68 -13.10
CA LYS A 209 25.27 -12.51 -13.42
C LYS A 209 25.60 -12.50 -14.92
N LYS A 210 24.58 -12.62 -15.78
CA LYS A 210 24.74 -12.65 -17.25
C LYS A 210 25.18 -11.30 -17.84
N SER A 211 24.84 -10.19 -17.18
CA SER A 211 25.16 -8.85 -17.69
C SER A 211 26.65 -8.51 -17.71
N GLY A 212 27.48 -9.20 -16.92
CA GLY A 212 28.91 -8.91 -16.77
C GLY A 212 29.24 -7.59 -16.06
N LEU A 213 28.25 -6.80 -15.61
CA LEU A 213 28.46 -5.58 -14.84
C LEU A 213 28.78 -5.92 -13.38
N LEU A 214 30.04 -5.72 -12.96
CA LEU A 214 30.48 -6.02 -11.60
C LEU A 214 30.21 -4.88 -10.59
N ASN A 215 29.97 -3.65 -11.07
CA ASN A 215 29.77 -2.50 -10.19
C ASN A 215 28.98 -1.37 -10.88
N THR A 216 27.98 -0.82 -10.19
CA THR A 216 27.19 0.35 -10.61
C THR A 216 27.64 1.65 -9.96
N LYS A 217 28.57 1.64 -8.99
CA LYS A 217 29.00 2.83 -8.22
C LYS A 217 29.56 3.98 -9.06
N ASN A 218 30.11 3.69 -10.25
CA ASN A 218 30.72 4.70 -11.12
C ASN A 218 29.83 5.07 -12.31
N LEU A 219 28.59 4.56 -12.38
CA LEU A 219 27.64 4.95 -13.41
C LEU A 219 27.02 6.28 -13.02
N ASP A 220 26.95 7.21 -13.97
CA ASP A 220 26.17 8.42 -13.80
C ASP A 220 24.69 8.01 -13.70
N PRO A 221 24.03 8.27 -12.55
CA PRO A 221 22.61 8.00 -12.41
C PRO A 221 21.78 8.99 -13.21
N CYS A 222 22.33 10.14 -13.63
CA CYS A 222 21.61 11.18 -14.34
C CYS A 222 21.77 11.06 -15.85
N ILE A 223 20.66 11.07 -16.56
CA ILE A 223 20.59 10.97 -18.00
C ILE A 223 19.84 12.19 -18.51
N GLN A 224 20.53 13.09 -19.20
CA GLN A 224 19.92 14.24 -19.87
C GLN A 224 19.43 13.85 -21.27
N ALA A 225 18.35 14.47 -21.73
CA ALA A 225 17.83 14.32 -23.09
C ALA A 225 17.33 15.68 -23.62
N ASN A 226 17.32 15.85 -24.93
CA ASN A 226 16.82 17.07 -25.57
C ASN A 226 15.39 16.91 -26.12
N SER A 227 14.93 15.67 -26.29
CA SER A 227 13.55 15.35 -26.68
C SER A 227 12.99 14.16 -25.92
N LEU A 228 11.68 14.03 -25.94
CA LEU A 228 10.97 12.94 -25.28
C LEU A 228 11.23 11.59 -25.96
N GLU A 229 11.38 11.56 -27.29
CA GLU A 229 11.81 10.35 -27.99
C GLU A 229 13.22 9.92 -27.59
N GLU A 230 14.16 10.87 -27.48
CA GLU A 230 15.53 10.59 -27.03
C GLU A 230 15.54 10.04 -25.61
N LEU A 231 14.75 10.64 -24.71
CA LEU A 231 14.60 10.16 -23.34
C LEU A 231 14.06 8.73 -23.33
N ASN A 232 13.00 8.43 -24.10
CA ASN A 232 12.42 7.10 -24.16
C ASN A 232 13.45 6.06 -24.66
N GLN A 233 14.21 6.38 -25.71
CA GLN A 233 15.27 5.49 -26.22
C GLN A 233 16.36 5.23 -25.15
N LYS A 234 16.75 6.24 -24.39
CA LYS A 234 17.73 6.10 -23.30
C LYS A 234 17.15 5.30 -22.13
N LEU A 235 15.88 5.52 -21.78
CA LEU A 235 15.17 4.80 -20.72
C LEU A 235 15.11 3.29 -20.97
N LEU A 236 14.97 2.85 -22.23
CA LEU A 236 14.95 1.42 -22.58
C LEU A 236 16.19 0.66 -22.10
N GLN A 237 17.34 1.32 -21.92
CA GLN A 237 18.55 0.69 -21.36
C GLN A 237 18.41 0.34 -19.87
N PHE A 238 17.49 0.98 -19.16
CA PHE A 238 17.30 0.87 -17.70
C PHE A 238 15.99 0.16 -17.32
N VAL A 239 14.94 0.28 -18.14
CA VAL A 239 13.63 -0.34 -17.86
C VAL A 239 13.22 -1.39 -18.88
N GLY A 240 13.87 -1.43 -20.05
CA GLY A 240 13.57 -2.40 -21.11
C GLY A 240 13.98 -3.83 -20.75
N ALA A 241 13.27 -4.82 -21.28
CA ALA A 241 13.52 -6.24 -20.99
C ALA A 241 14.96 -6.67 -21.30
N ASP A 242 15.54 -6.12 -22.38
CA ASP A 242 16.91 -6.38 -22.85
C ASP A 242 17.87 -5.22 -22.52
N GLY A 243 17.46 -4.31 -21.63
CA GLY A 243 18.26 -3.14 -21.25
C GLY A 243 19.53 -3.53 -20.51
N LYS A 244 20.68 -2.97 -20.91
CA LYS A 244 21.99 -3.27 -20.32
C LYS A 244 22.04 -3.07 -18.80
N TYR A 245 21.38 -2.02 -18.30
CA TYR A 245 21.42 -1.63 -16.89
C TYR A 245 20.21 -2.12 -16.09
N MET A 246 19.15 -2.58 -16.77
CA MET A 246 17.91 -3.05 -16.15
C MET A 246 18.10 -4.06 -15.02
N PRO A 247 19.04 -5.03 -15.10
CA PRO A 247 19.26 -5.96 -13.99
C PRO A 247 19.64 -5.27 -12.68
N TYR A 248 20.22 -4.07 -12.72
CA TYR A 248 20.65 -3.32 -11.53
C TYR A 248 19.74 -2.14 -11.18
N THR A 249 18.80 -1.78 -12.06
CA THR A 249 17.88 -0.67 -11.83
C THR A 249 16.84 -1.05 -10.77
N LYS A 250 16.71 -0.21 -9.74
CA LYS A 250 15.70 -0.33 -8.68
C LYS A 250 14.50 0.57 -8.97
N ALA A 251 14.75 1.84 -9.31
CA ALA A 251 13.72 2.83 -9.63
C ALA A 251 14.26 3.88 -10.60
N VAL A 252 13.35 4.65 -11.20
CA VAL A 252 13.67 5.72 -12.15
C VAL A 252 12.84 6.95 -11.80
N ARG A 253 13.47 8.11 -11.73
CA ARG A 253 12.79 9.41 -11.61
C ARG A 253 12.94 10.16 -12.91
N ILE A 254 11.84 10.51 -13.55
CA ILE A 254 11.79 11.23 -14.80
C ILE A 254 11.38 12.67 -14.51
N SER A 255 12.24 13.61 -14.89
CA SER A 255 12.02 15.05 -14.79
C SER A 255 11.70 15.61 -16.16
N LEU A 256 10.56 16.30 -16.28
CA LEU A 256 9.97 16.71 -17.56
C LEU A 256 9.59 18.18 -17.51
N ASN A 257 9.81 18.89 -18.62
CA ASN A 257 9.25 20.23 -18.81
C ASN A 257 7.79 20.14 -19.26
N ASN A 258 6.93 19.69 -18.35
CA ASN A 258 5.50 19.57 -18.59
C ASN A 258 4.71 20.41 -17.57
N PRO A 259 4.00 21.46 -18.00
CA PRO A 259 3.20 22.29 -17.11
C PRO A 259 2.13 21.52 -16.31
N ASN A 260 1.63 20.39 -16.81
CA ASN A 260 0.70 19.51 -16.08
C ASN A 260 1.34 18.81 -14.86
N LEU A 261 2.66 18.92 -14.68
CA LEU A 261 3.40 18.44 -13.50
C LEU A 261 3.84 19.60 -12.59
N LYS A 262 3.53 20.85 -12.93
CA LYS A 262 3.91 21.99 -12.10
C LYS A 262 3.23 21.83 -10.75
N ASP A 263 4.01 21.87 -9.68
CA ASP A 263 3.55 21.67 -8.31
C ASP A 263 3.03 20.23 -8.03
N LEU A 264 3.32 19.25 -8.90
CA LEU A 264 2.89 17.85 -8.80
C LEU A 264 4.06 16.88 -8.95
N GLU A 265 4.14 15.90 -8.04
CA GLU A 265 5.03 14.74 -8.15
C GLU A 265 4.19 13.48 -8.28
N VAL A 266 4.19 12.87 -9.48
CA VAL A 266 3.36 11.70 -9.77
C VAL A 266 4.18 10.44 -9.59
N ILE A 267 3.75 9.58 -8.68
CA ILE A 267 4.41 8.32 -8.37
C ILE A 267 3.62 7.21 -9.09
N ASP A 268 4.12 6.76 -10.24
CA ASP A 268 3.58 5.59 -10.93
C ASP A 268 4.18 4.33 -10.33
N THR A 269 3.37 3.62 -9.56
CA THR A 269 3.81 2.37 -8.97
C THR A 269 3.64 1.23 -9.97
N PRO A 270 4.72 0.56 -10.40
CA PRO A 270 4.61 -0.76 -11.00
C PRO A 270 3.74 -1.61 -10.08
N GLY A 271 2.83 -2.39 -10.67
CA GLY A 271 1.71 -2.99 -9.94
C GLY A 271 2.18 -3.57 -8.62
N VAL A 272 1.56 -3.15 -7.51
CA VAL A 272 2.08 -3.16 -6.12
C VAL A 272 2.41 -4.56 -5.54
N ASN A 273 2.47 -5.55 -6.41
CA ASN A 273 2.98 -6.90 -6.30
C ASN A 273 4.31 -7.07 -7.05
N ASP A 274 5.26 -6.14 -6.90
CA ASP A 274 6.64 -6.41 -7.34
C ASP A 274 7.19 -7.56 -6.47
N PRO A 275 7.60 -8.69 -7.05
CA PRO A 275 8.07 -9.84 -6.30
C PRO A 275 9.46 -9.61 -5.67
N ILE A 276 10.16 -8.54 -6.04
CA ILE A 276 11.45 -8.16 -5.45
C ILE A 276 11.22 -7.28 -4.23
N ILE A 277 11.65 -7.77 -3.06
CA ILE A 277 11.42 -7.16 -1.74
C ILE A 277 11.87 -5.69 -1.69
N SER A 278 13.08 -5.40 -2.14
CA SER A 278 13.63 -4.03 -2.07
C SER A 278 12.90 -3.03 -2.97
N ARG A 279 12.25 -3.49 -4.06
CA ARG A 279 11.37 -2.66 -4.89
C ARG A 279 9.99 -2.48 -4.23
N GLU A 280 9.46 -3.53 -3.64
CA GLU A 280 8.21 -3.50 -2.87
C GLU A 280 8.31 -2.51 -1.69
N GLU A 281 9.40 -2.57 -0.92
CA GLU A 281 9.66 -1.66 0.21
C GLU A 281 9.79 -0.20 -0.24
N ARG A 282 10.53 0.04 -1.34
CA ARG A 282 10.69 1.38 -1.91
C ARG A 282 9.35 1.96 -2.37
N THR A 283 8.52 1.13 -3.01
CA THR A 283 7.18 1.50 -3.46
C THR A 283 6.28 1.83 -2.27
N LYS A 284 6.27 1.00 -1.22
CA LYS A 284 5.52 1.28 0.02
C LYS A 284 5.97 2.57 0.68
N ALA A 285 7.28 2.84 0.73
CA ALA A 285 7.80 4.08 1.30
C ALA A 285 7.32 5.33 0.53
N LEU A 286 7.31 5.27 -0.80
CA LEU A 286 6.80 6.39 -1.61
C LEU A 286 5.29 6.58 -1.49
N LEU A 287 4.52 5.50 -1.43
CA LEU A 287 3.08 5.57 -1.22
C LEU A 287 2.69 6.10 0.16
N LYS A 288 3.48 5.80 1.19
CA LYS A 288 3.33 6.43 2.50
C LYS A 288 3.60 7.93 2.45
N ASP A 289 4.50 8.39 1.59
CA ASP A 289 4.81 9.80 1.44
C ASP A 289 3.82 10.55 0.51
N CYS A 290 2.85 9.86 -0.13
CA CYS A 290 1.83 10.50 -0.97
C CYS A 290 0.76 11.24 -0.17
N ASP A 291 0.35 12.40 -0.69
CA ASP A 291 -0.78 13.19 -0.18
C ASP A 291 -2.13 12.68 -0.72
N VAL A 292 -2.16 12.35 -2.02
CA VAL A 292 -3.33 11.82 -2.73
C VAL A 292 -2.97 10.50 -3.40
N VAL A 293 -3.85 9.50 -3.32
CA VAL A 293 -3.66 8.22 -4.00
C VAL A 293 -4.87 7.85 -4.86
N PHE A 294 -4.61 7.66 -6.15
CA PHE A 294 -5.56 7.09 -7.10
C PHE A 294 -5.34 5.58 -7.23
N ILE A 295 -6.34 4.81 -6.81
CA ILE A 295 -6.36 3.35 -6.95
C ILE A 295 -7.10 2.99 -8.23
N VAL A 296 -6.34 2.58 -9.24
CA VAL A 296 -6.81 2.25 -10.57
C VAL A 296 -7.12 0.76 -10.66
N SER A 297 -8.37 0.43 -10.96
CA SER A 297 -8.84 -0.93 -11.20
C SER A 297 -9.59 -0.99 -12.54
N PRO A 298 -9.44 -2.04 -13.36
CA PRO A 298 -10.33 -2.28 -14.50
C PRO A 298 -11.79 -2.31 -14.06
N SER A 299 -12.66 -1.60 -14.76
CA SER A 299 -14.10 -1.52 -14.45
C SER A 299 -14.81 -2.86 -14.61
N GLY A 300 -14.42 -3.68 -15.60
CA GLY A 300 -14.99 -5.02 -15.81
C GLY A 300 -14.61 -6.06 -14.74
N GLN A 301 -13.60 -5.77 -13.91
CA GLN A 301 -13.15 -6.60 -12.79
C GLN A 301 -12.81 -5.68 -11.61
N PHE A 302 -13.73 -4.82 -11.24
CA PHE A 302 -13.44 -3.78 -10.26
C PHE A 302 -13.17 -4.39 -8.87
N LEU A 303 -12.15 -3.89 -8.16
CA LEU A 303 -11.84 -4.24 -6.76
C LEU A 303 -11.75 -5.75 -6.48
N THR A 304 -10.91 -6.45 -7.24
CA THR A 304 -10.59 -7.86 -6.95
C THR A 304 -9.75 -7.99 -5.67
N GLU A 305 -9.56 -9.20 -5.15
CA GLU A 305 -8.65 -9.45 -4.01
C GLU A 305 -7.24 -8.89 -4.25
N SER A 306 -6.75 -8.95 -5.49
CA SER A 306 -5.47 -8.36 -5.87
C SER A 306 -5.46 -6.85 -5.66
N ASP A 307 -6.54 -6.15 -6.00
CA ASP A 307 -6.66 -4.70 -5.85
C ASP A 307 -6.78 -4.31 -4.37
N MET A 308 -7.51 -5.10 -3.57
CA MET A 308 -7.64 -4.90 -2.11
C MET A 308 -6.30 -5.06 -1.38
N SER A 309 -5.48 -6.02 -1.81
CA SER A 309 -4.13 -6.19 -1.24
C SER A 309 -3.22 -4.96 -1.45
N LEU A 310 -3.50 -4.11 -2.46
CA LEU A 310 -2.80 -2.85 -2.70
C LEU A 310 -3.32 -1.77 -1.76
N PHE A 311 -4.64 -1.73 -1.54
CA PHE A 311 -5.27 -0.80 -0.62
C PHE A 311 -4.72 -0.98 0.81
N ASP A 312 -4.64 -2.21 1.33
CA ASP A 312 -4.11 -2.51 2.67
C ASP A 312 -2.67 -2.02 2.88
N ARG A 313 -1.90 -1.86 1.79
CA ARG A 313 -0.51 -1.37 1.85
C ARG A 313 -0.44 0.15 1.96
N VAL A 314 -1.47 0.84 1.46
CA VAL A 314 -1.57 2.30 1.40
C VAL A 314 -2.34 2.86 2.60
N SER A 315 -3.38 2.17 3.07
CA SER A 315 -4.25 2.64 4.15
C SER A 315 -3.59 2.68 5.55
N ASN A 316 -2.34 2.22 5.67
CA ASN A 316 -1.59 2.25 6.94
C ASN A 316 -1.09 3.65 7.35
N LYS A 317 -1.47 4.71 6.62
CA LYS A 317 -1.19 6.08 7.05
C LYS A 317 -2.36 6.63 7.88
N GLU A 318 -1.99 7.33 8.93
CA GLU A 318 -2.84 7.81 10.01
C GLU A 318 -3.66 9.05 9.59
N GLY A 319 -4.65 8.85 8.71
CA GLY A 319 -5.75 9.82 8.45
C GLY A 319 -5.49 11.00 7.50
N LEU A 320 -4.24 11.24 7.09
CA LEU A 320 -3.84 12.42 6.28
C LEU A 320 -3.91 12.25 4.75
N GLN A 321 -4.07 11.02 4.28
CA GLN A 321 -4.04 10.70 2.85
C GLN A 321 -5.44 10.65 2.27
N GLU A 322 -5.65 11.31 1.12
CA GLU A 322 -6.92 11.21 0.39
C GLU A 322 -6.84 10.10 -0.66
N ILE A 323 -7.83 9.21 -0.65
CA ILE A 323 -7.90 8.05 -1.54
C ILE A 323 -9.08 8.18 -2.50
N TYR A 324 -8.79 7.98 -3.78
CA TYR A 324 -9.79 7.96 -4.85
C TYR A 324 -9.72 6.65 -5.61
N PHE A 325 -10.89 6.08 -5.92
CA PHE A 325 -10.99 4.87 -6.73
C PHE A 325 -11.31 5.22 -8.18
N VAL A 326 -10.45 4.79 -9.10
CA VAL A 326 -10.60 4.97 -10.54
C VAL A 326 -10.95 3.63 -11.17
N ALA A 327 -12.19 3.48 -11.61
CA ALA A 327 -12.60 2.41 -12.49
C ALA A 327 -12.16 2.75 -13.92
N SER A 328 -11.01 2.22 -14.32
CA SER A 328 -10.44 2.38 -15.67
C SER A 328 -11.18 1.55 -16.71
N GLN A 329 -10.94 1.81 -18.00
CA GLN A 329 -11.53 1.06 -19.13
C GLN A 329 -13.05 1.22 -19.20
N ALA A 330 -13.55 2.43 -18.90
CA ALA A 330 -14.98 2.76 -18.98
C ALA A 330 -15.63 2.33 -20.31
N ASP A 331 -14.90 2.47 -21.41
CA ASP A 331 -15.26 2.00 -22.75
C ASP A 331 -15.65 0.51 -22.76
N SER A 332 -14.85 -0.34 -22.12
CA SER A 332 -15.08 -1.79 -22.10
C SER A 332 -16.31 -2.16 -21.28
N THR A 333 -16.61 -1.44 -20.20
CA THR A 333 -17.80 -1.70 -19.37
C THR A 333 -19.08 -1.30 -20.08
N VAL A 334 -19.12 -0.11 -20.70
CA VAL A 334 -20.31 0.33 -21.44
C VAL A 334 -20.57 -0.60 -22.64
N LEU A 335 -19.53 -1.13 -23.28
CA LEU A 335 -19.66 -2.08 -24.38
C LEU A 335 -20.17 -3.48 -23.98
N SER A 336 -20.33 -3.77 -22.69
CA SER A 336 -20.89 -5.06 -22.28
C SER A 336 -22.33 -5.20 -22.77
N MET A 337 -22.68 -6.37 -23.34
CA MET A 337 -24.01 -6.59 -23.93
C MET A 337 -25.14 -6.26 -22.96
N SER A 338 -24.99 -6.64 -21.68
CA SER A 338 -25.97 -6.32 -20.65
C SER A 338 -26.17 -4.82 -20.45
N GLU A 339 -25.10 -4.02 -20.52
CA GLU A 339 -25.19 -2.58 -20.30
C GLU A 339 -25.74 -1.85 -21.53
N VAL A 340 -25.35 -2.27 -22.73
CA VAL A 340 -25.91 -1.77 -24.00
C VAL A 340 -27.43 -2.00 -24.04
N GLU A 341 -27.90 -3.19 -23.65
CA GLU A 341 -29.34 -3.52 -23.60
C GLU A 341 -30.09 -2.73 -22.53
N LYS A 342 -29.57 -2.69 -21.28
CA LYS A 342 -30.21 -1.97 -20.16
C LYS A 342 -30.31 -0.46 -20.37
N SER A 343 -29.33 0.11 -21.06
CA SER A 343 -29.29 1.55 -21.37
C SER A 343 -30.12 1.91 -22.61
N GLY A 344 -30.68 0.92 -23.32
CA GLY A 344 -31.38 1.17 -24.59
C GLY A 344 -30.47 1.81 -25.65
N GLN A 345 -29.19 1.40 -25.70
CA GLN A 345 -28.17 2.00 -26.58
C GLN A 345 -27.97 3.52 -26.38
N HIS A 346 -28.26 4.04 -25.18
CA HIS A 346 -27.99 5.43 -24.83
C HIS A 346 -26.73 5.54 -23.97
N LEU A 347 -25.65 6.08 -24.55
CA LEU A 347 -24.31 6.09 -23.93
C LEU A 347 -24.26 6.80 -22.56
N PRO A 348 -24.82 8.01 -22.37
CA PRO A 348 -24.83 8.64 -21.04
C PRO A 348 -25.52 7.79 -19.97
N THR A 349 -26.63 7.12 -20.32
CA THR A 349 -27.34 6.23 -19.40
C THR A 349 -26.52 5.00 -19.06
N ALA A 350 -25.84 4.40 -20.06
CA ALA A 350 -24.93 3.27 -19.83
C ALA A 350 -23.81 3.63 -18.85
N LEU A 351 -23.23 4.83 -19.00
CA LEU A 351 -22.17 5.31 -18.12
C LEU A 351 -22.67 5.55 -16.70
N GLU A 352 -23.86 6.15 -16.55
CA GLU A 352 -24.49 6.39 -15.25
C GLU A 352 -24.81 5.08 -14.52
N ASN A 353 -25.39 4.10 -15.23
CA ASN A 353 -25.66 2.76 -14.70
C ASN A 353 -24.39 2.07 -14.22
N ALA A 354 -23.35 2.06 -15.07
CA ALA A 354 -22.06 1.48 -14.74
C ALA A 354 -21.45 2.14 -13.49
N GLN A 355 -21.47 3.48 -13.41
CA GLN A 355 -20.94 4.21 -12.27
C GLN A 355 -21.72 3.92 -10.98
N LYS A 356 -23.06 3.82 -11.04
CA LYS A 356 -23.91 3.42 -9.89
C LYS A 356 -23.59 2.01 -9.42
N ALA A 357 -23.47 1.05 -10.34
CA ALA A 357 -23.15 -0.33 -10.00
C ALA A 357 -21.77 -0.45 -9.33
N LEU A 358 -20.75 0.20 -9.89
CA LEU A 358 -19.40 0.21 -9.33
C LEU A 358 -19.32 0.93 -7.98
N SER A 359 -20.06 2.03 -7.82
CA SER A 359 -20.14 2.75 -6.53
C SER A 359 -20.83 1.91 -5.46
N SER A 360 -21.90 1.17 -5.80
CA SER A 360 -22.52 0.23 -4.87
C SER A 360 -21.54 -0.89 -4.47
N GLN A 361 -20.76 -1.42 -5.42
CA GLN A 361 -19.73 -2.41 -5.13
C GLN A 361 -18.64 -1.85 -4.20
N LEU A 362 -18.16 -0.63 -4.45
CA LEU A 362 -17.22 0.08 -3.56
C LEU A 362 -17.79 0.16 -2.14
N ASN A 363 -19.02 0.67 -1.99
CA ASN A 363 -19.64 0.87 -0.68
C ASN A 363 -19.75 -0.44 0.09
N ASN A 364 -20.23 -1.51 -0.54
CA ASN A 364 -20.34 -2.83 0.10
C ASN A 364 -18.99 -3.37 0.59
N ILE A 365 -17.91 -3.09 -0.15
CA ILE A 365 -16.55 -3.50 0.24
C ILE A 365 -16.04 -2.64 1.41
N MET A 366 -16.18 -1.32 1.30
CA MET A 366 -15.72 -0.39 2.32
C MET A 366 -16.46 -0.59 3.65
N GLU A 367 -17.77 -0.86 3.63
CA GLU A 367 -18.56 -1.19 4.83
C GLU A 367 -18.04 -2.44 5.55
N LYS A 368 -17.64 -3.49 4.79
CA LYS A 368 -17.03 -4.69 5.38
C LYS A 368 -15.67 -4.39 6.00
N LEU A 369 -14.87 -3.54 5.37
CA LEU A 369 -13.56 -3.15 5.89
C LEU A 369 -13.68 -2.30 7.15
N ILE A 370 -14.68 -1.42 7.23
CA ILE A 370 -14.97 -0.65 8.46
C ILE A 370 -15.25 -1.59 9.63
N GLN A 371 -15.89 -2.74 9.39
CA GLN A 371 -16.14 -3.75 10.44
C GLN A 371 -14.87 -4.48 10.85
N ASN A 372 -13.98 -4.79 9.90
CA ASN A 372 -12.75 -5.53 10.15
C ASN A 372 -11.61 -4.66 10.71
N TYR A 373 -11.58 -3.38 10.36
CA TYR A 373 -10.53 -2.41 10.69
C TYR A 373 -11.14 -1.09 11.21
N PRO A 374 -11.79 -1.11 12.39
CA PRO A 374 -12.49 0.06 12.93
C PRO A 374 -11.56 1.26 13.18
N ASN A 375 -10.27 1.02 13.41
CA ASN A 375 -9.24 2.04 13.56
C ASN A 375 -8.95 2.82 12.27
N GLN A 376 -9.32 2.29 11.10
CA GLN A 376 -9.18 2.96 9.80
C GLN A 376 -10.52 3.48 9.27
N ARG A 377 -11.60 3.49 10.07
CA ARG A 377 -12.95 3.87 9.62
C ARG A 377 -13.00 5.15 8.79
N GLU A 378 -12.30 6.21 9.23
CA GLU A 378 -12.33 7.50 8.56
C GLU A 378 -11.87 7.42 7.09
N ILE A 379 -10.84 6.63 6.78
CA ILE A 379 -10.33 6.49 5.41
C ILE A 379 -11.34 5.81 4.50
N PHE A 380 -12.06 4.81 5.02
CA PHE A 380 -13.09 4.08 4.30
C PHE A 380 -14.34 4.93 4.09
N GLU A 381 -14.76 5.69 5.09
CA GLU A 381 -15.89 6.62 4.98
C GLU A 381 -15.60 7.74 3.96
N LYS A 382 -14.37 8.28 3.95
CA LYS A 382 -13.90 9.20 2.91
C LYS A 382 -13.93 8.56 1.53
N ALA A 383 -13.44 7.32 1.39
CA ALA A 383 -13.50 6.58 0.13
C ALA A 383 -14.94 6.40 -0.39
N ILE A 384 -15.89 6.04 0.49
CA ILE A 384 -17.32 5.94 0.16
C ILE A 384 -17.86 7.29 -0.33
N LYS A 385 -17.54 8.37 0.41
CA LYS A 385 -17.98 9.73 0.09
C LYS A 385 -17.42 10.22 -1.25
N ASN A 386 -16.17 9.89 -1.55
CA ASN A 386 -15.50 10.25 -2.80
C ASN A 386 -16.09 9.49 -4.00
N GLY A 387 -16.63 8.29 -3.77
CA GLY A 387 -17.24 7.44 -4.79
C GLY A 387 -16.24 6.90 -5.82
N VAL A 388 -16.76 6.35 -6.91
CA VAL A 388 -15.94 5.80 -8.00
C VAL A 388 -15.87 6.78 -9.16
N ILE A 389 -14.65 7.04 -9.64
CA ILE A 389 -14.41 7.76 -10.89
C ILE A 389 -14.30 6.75 -12.03
N LEU A 390 -15.31 6.70 -12.90
CA LEU A 390 -15.29 5.86 -14.10
C LEU A 390 -14.61 6.63 -15.25
N ALA A 391 -13.52 6.09 -15.81
CA ALA A 391 -12.66 6.80 -16.77
C ALA A 391 -12.03 5.87 -17.83
N SER A 392 -11.68 6.43 -18.99
CA SER A 392 -10.95 5.74 -20.07
C SER A 392 -9.79 6.56 -20.63
N GLY A 393 -8.56 6.08 -20.41
CA GLY A 393 -7.35 6.65 -20.99
C GLY A 393 -7.30 6.56 -22.52
N VAL A 394 -7.83 5.46 -23.08
CA VAL A 394 -7.86 5.26 -24.53
C VAL A 394 -8.83 6.24 -25.18
N CYS A 395 -10.03 6.44 -24.62
CA CYS A 395 -10.97 7.43 -25.13
C CYS A 395 -10.42 8.86 -25.07
N PHE A 396 -9.67 9.22 -24.02
CA PHE A 396 -8.99 10.53 -23.98
C PHE A 396 -7.96 10.69 -25.10
N SER A 397 -7.14 9.67 -25.30
CA SER A 397 -6.08 9.68 -26.33
C SER A 397 -6.69 9.76 -27.73
N MET A 398 -7.77 9.02 -27.99
CA MET A 398 -8.56 9.12 -29.22
C MET A 398 -9.20 10.50 -29.40
N TYR A 399 -9.73 11.12 -28.35
CA TYR A 399 -10.29 12.47 -28.39
C TYR A 399 -9.23 13.51 -28.81
N LYS A 400 -8.03 13.43 -28.23
CA LYS A 400 -6.91 14.32 -28.54
C LYS A 400 -6.35 14.10 -29.95
N ASP A 401 -6.31 12.85 -30.39
CA ASP A 401 -5.77 12.45 -31.69
C ASP A 401 -6.85 12.36 -32.79
N PHE A 402 -8.08 12.80 -32.51
CA PHE A 402 -9.25 12.54 -33.37
C PHE A 402 -9.08 13.08 -34.80
N ASN A 403 -8.39 14.21 -34.96
CA ASN A 403 -8.15 14.82 -36.27
C ASN A 403 -7.16 14.02 -37.13
N ASN A 404 -6.40 13.08 -36.53
CA ASN A 404 -5.42 12.23 -37.22
C ASN A 404 -5.96 10.81 -37.49
N GLN A 405 -7.28 10.63 -37.52
CA GLN A 405 -7.92 9.31 -37.65
C GLN A 405 -7.43 8.48 -38.85
N ALA A 406 -7.11 9.12 -39.98
CA ALA A 406 -6.55 8.46 -41.16
C ALA A 406 -5.21 7.75 -40.88
N SER A 407 -4.45 8.19 -39.87
CA SER A 407 -3.21 7.54 -39.47
C SER A 407 -3.42 6.29 -38.59
N TRP A 408 -4.62 6.10 -38.03
CA TRP A 408 -4.91 4.99 -37.12
C TRP A 408 -4.90 3.64 -37.84
N GLU A 409 -5.30 3.59 -39.12
CA GLU A 409 -5.33 2.38 -39.95
C GLU A 409 -3.96 1.69 -40.06
N SER A 410 -2.88 2.48 -40.02
CA SER A 410 -1.52 1.96 -40.21
C SER A 410 -0.71 1.85 -38.92
N LYS A 411 -1.09 2.55 -37.84
CA LYS A 411 -0.26 2.69 -36.64
C LYS A 411 -0.96 2.42 -35.31
N LYS A 412 -2.31 2.38 -35.26
CA LYS A 412 -3.08 2.32 -34.01
C LYS A 412 -4.38 1.50 -34.17
N GLU A 413 -4.25 0.22 -34.50
CA GLU A 413 -5.37 -0.71 -34.70
C GLU A 413 -6.34 -0.74 -33.50
N GLU A 414 -5.83 -0.63 -32.26
CA GLU A 414 -6.62 -0.58 -31.02
C GLU A 414 -7.70 0.53 -31.05
N TYR A 415 -7.37 1.73 -31.53
CA TYR A 415 -8.29 2.87 -31.53
C TYR A 415 -9.46 2.62 -32.50
N GLN A 416 -9.18 1.94 -33.61
CA GLN A 416 -10.21 1.61 -34.59
C GLN A 416 -11.19 0.58 -34.05
N VAL A 417 -10.68 -0.45 -33.38
CA VAL A 417 -11.52 -1.48 -32.76
C VAL A 417 -12.42 -0.84 -31.71
N VAL A 418 -11.87 0.00 -30.83
CA VAL A 418 -12.65 0.71 -29.80
C VAL A 418 -13.71 1.61 -30.43
N LEU A 419 -13.34 2.46 -31.39
CA LEU A 419 -14.30 3.36 -32.04
C LEU A 419 -15.40 2.60 -32.76
N ARG A 420 -15.05 1.54 -33.50
CA ARG A 420 -16.01 0.71 -34.23
C ARG A 420 -17.02 0.08 -33.27
N ASN A 421 -16.54 -0.49 -32.16
CA ASN A 421 -17.41 -1.13 -31.18
C ASN A 421 -18.34 -0.10 -30.52
N LEU A 422 -17.81 1.06 -30.12
CA LEU A 422 -18.60 2.15 -29.54
C LEU A 422 -19.64 2.69 -30.53
N THR A 423 -19.27 2.86 -31.80
CA THR A 423 -20.19 3.31 -32.86
C THR A 423 -21.29 2.28 -33.11
N SER A 424 -20.94 0.99 -33.08
CA SER A 424 -21.92 -0.10 -33.26
C SER A 424 -22.88 -0.23 -32.08
N ALA A 425 -22.43 0.02 -30.86
CA ALA A 425 -23.24 -0.10 -29.65
C ALA A 425 -24.09 1.15 -29.36
N TYR A 426 -23.60 2.34 -29.77
CA TYR A 426 -24.18 3.64 -29.45
C TYR A 426 -24.25 4.54 -30.70
N PRO A 427 -25.01 4.17 -31.75
CA PRO A 427 -25.00 4.87 -33.03
C PRO A 427 -25.31 6.36 -32.89
N ASP A 428 -26.26 6.74 -32.04
CA ASP A 428 -26.66 8.15 -31.84
C ASP A 428 -25.56 9.03 -31.22
N ALA A 429 -24.67 8.42 -30.43
CA ALA A 429 -23.56 9.08 -29.74
C ALA A 429 -22.34 9.27 -30.65
N PHE A 430 -22.26 8.52 -31.77
CA PHE A 430 -21.14 8.53 -32.72
C PHE A 430 -21.57 8.83 -34.17
N ASN A 431 -22.76 9.42 -34.37
CA ASN A 431 -23.30 9.70 -35.71
C ASN A 431 -22.72 10.95 -36.40
N SER A 432 -21.88 11.72 -35.70
CA SER A 432 -21.16 12.86 -36.26
C SER A 432 -19.78 13.01 -35.61
N VAL A 433 -18.92 13.83 -36.22
CA VAL A 433 -17.59 14.14 -35.67
C VAL A 433 -17.69 14.80 -34.29
N ASP A 434 -18.58 15.79 -34.14
CA ASP A 434 -18.72 16.53 -32.89
C ASP A 434 -19.26 15.64 -31.76
N LYS A 435 -20.32 14.85 -32.03
CA LYS A 435 -20.84 13.90 -31.04
C LYS A 435 -19.85 12.81 -30.68
N SER A 436 -19.07 12.32 -31.65
CA SER A 436 -18.02 11.34 -31.37
C SER A 436 -16.97 11.93 -30.42
N LYS A 437 -16.55 13.18 -30.64
CA LYS A 437 -15.62 13.88 -29.75
C LYS A 437 -16.21 14.09 -28.36
N GLU A 438 -17.46 14.52 -28.27
CA GLU A 438 -18.18 14.67 -26.99
C GLU A 438 -18.28 13.35 -26.22
N SER A 439 -18.65 12.27 -26.92
CA SER A 439 -18.77 10.91 -26.36
C SER A 439 -17.44 10.35 -25.88
N LEU A 440 -16.36 10.54 -26.65
CA LEU A 440 -15.01 10.16 -26.23
C LEU A 440 -14.54 10.96 -25.01
N LEU A 441 -14.82 12.27 -24.98
CA LEU A 441 -14.49 13.12 -23.84
C LEU A 441 -15.28 12.71 -22.59
N LEU A 442 -16.57 12.40 -22.75
CA LEU A 442 -17.45 11.89 -21.68
C LEU A 442 -16.90 10.57 -21.10
N LEU A 443 -16.59 9.59 -21.95
CA LEU A 443 -16.01 8.30 -21.54
C LEU A 443 -14.63 8.45 -20.88
N SER A 444 -13.87 9.45 -21.31
CA SER A 444 -12.54 9.68 -20.74
C SER A 444 -12.57 10.11 -19.29
N ASN A 445 -13.50 11.01 -18.95
CA ASN A 445 -13.70 11.60 -17.63
C ASN A 445 -12.42 12.13 -16.93
N MET A 446 -11.40 12.54 -17.69
CA MET A 446 -10.13 13.05 -17.13
C MET A 446 -10.32 14.36 -16.35
N GLY A 447 -11.33 15.16 -16.72
CA GLY A 447 -11.66 16.40 -16.04
C GLY A 447 -12.03 16.20 -14.57
N THR A 448 -12.65 15.07 -14.21
CA THR A 448 -12.99 14.75 -12.82
C THR A 448 -11.72 14.48 -12.01
N ILE A 449 -10.76 13.74 -12.56
CA ILE A 449 -9.48 13.46 -11.89
C ILE A 449 -8.68 14.74 -11.68
N LYS A 450 -8.55 15.59 -12.71
CA LYS A 450 -7.88 16.90 -12.61
C LYS A 450 -8.53 17.77 -11.53
N LYS A 451 -9.86 17.84 -11.48
CA LYS A 451 -10.59 18.58 -10.44
C LYS A 451 -10.33 18.08 -9.02
N GLN A 452 -10.18 16.77 -8.80
CA GLN A 452 -9.87 16.23 -7.47
C GLN A 452 -8.46 16.63 -7.03
N ILE A 453 -7.49 16.60 -7.95
CA ILE A 453 -6.12 17.07 -7.68
C ILE A 453 -6.13 18.57 -7.30
N GLU A 454 -6.76 19.42 -8.13
CA GLU A 454 -6.88 20.87 -7.87
C GLU A 454 -7.64 21.18 -6.56
N ALA A 455 -8.66 20.38 -6.23
CA ALA A 455 -9.41 20.54 -4.99
C ALA A 455 -8.52 20.25 -3.77
N TYR A 456 -7.71 19.19 -3.84
CA TYR A 456 -6.78 18.84 -2.77
C TYR A 456 -5.67 19.89 -2.62
N GLU A 457 -5.10 20.40 -3.72
CA GLU A 457 -4.10 21.48 -3.68
C GLU A 457 -4.59 22.68 -2.86
N LYS A 458 -5.85 23.09 -3.07
CA LYS A 458 -6.49 24.20 -2.34
C LYS A 458 -6.77 23.89 -0.86
N LEU A 459 -7.00 22.61 -0.53
CA LEU A 459 -7.32 22.16 0.82
C LEU A 459 -6.09 21.86 1.67
N SER A 460 -4.93 21.63 1.04
CA SER A 460 -3.70 21.18 1.68
C SER A 460 -3.29 22.01 2.91
N GLY A 461 -3.46 23.34 2.88
CA GLY A 461 -3.17 24.22 4.02
C GLY A 461 -4.16 24.08 5.18
N ASN A 462 -5.43 23.79 4.90
CA ASN A 462 -6.43 23.54 5.94
C ASN A 462 -6.26 22.14 6.58
N ILE A 463 -5.74 21.18 5.81
CA ILE A 463 -5.43 19.82 6.30
C ILE A 463 -4.32 19.86 7.34
N GLU A 464 -3.26 20.67 7.14
CA GLU A 464 -2.20 20.83 8.13
C GLU A 464 -2.75 21.32 9.48
N ILE A 465 -3.62 22.34 9.44
CA ILE A 465 -4.26 22.90 10.63
C ILE A 465 -5.16 21.85 11.30
N GLY A 466 -6.05 21.21 10.53
CA GLY A 466 -6.98 20.21 11.06
C GLY A 466 -6.27 19.00 11.66
N PHE A 467 -5.19 18.53 11.03
CA PHE A 467 -4.37 17.43 11.56
C PHE A 467 -3.72 17.80 12.88
N ARG A 468 -3.14 19.01 12.98
CA ARG A 468 -2.51 19.47 14.22
C ARG A 468 -3.52 19.54 15.36
N ASP A 469 -4.72 20.04 15.09
CA ASP A 469 -5.77 20.19 16.10
C ASP A 469 -6.33 18.81 16.53
N ALA A 470 -6.55 17.89 15.59
CA ALA A 470 -6.98 16.52 15.88
C ALA A 470 -5.93 15.73 16.66
N TYR A 471 -4.64 15.84 16.30
CA TYR A 471 -3.55 15.18 17.00
C TYR A 471 -3.31 15.80 18.40
N GLU A 472 -3.54 17.10 18.57
CA GLU A 472 -3.55 17.75 19.88
C GLU A 472 -4.67 17.18 20.77
N GLU A 473 -5.89 17.06 20.25
CA GLU A 473 -7.01 16.45 20.97
C GLU A 473 -6.71 14.99 21.35
N PHE A 474 -6.12 14.22 20.44
CA PHE A 474 -5.64 12.87 20.71
C PHE A 474 -4.63 12.83 21.87
N ILE A 475 -3.57 13.65 21.84
CA ILE A 475 -2.57 13.70 22.91
C ILE A 475 -3.23 14.04 24.25
N LEU A 476 -4.15 15.00 24.27
CA LEU A 476 -4.86 15.40 25.47
C LEU A 476 -5.70 14.24 26.03
N HIS A 477 -6.43 13.52 25.16
CA HIS A 477 -7.22 12.36 25.54
C HIS A 477 -6.35 11.19 26.01
N PHE A 478 -5.24 10.91 25.32
CA PHE A 478 -4.25 9.90 25.72
C PHE A 478 -3.73 10.15 27.14
N ILE A 479 -3.26 11.38 27.40
CA ILE A 479 -2.73 11.79 28.70
C ILE A 479 -3.81 11.68 29.77
N LYS A 480 -5.03 12.15 29.48
CA LYS A 480 -6.16 12.11 30.41
C LYS A 480 -6.54 10.67 30.77
N ASN A 481 -6.71 9.78 29.79
CA ASN A 481 -7.09 8.39 30.03
C ASN A 481 -5.99 7.62 30.77
N THR A 482 -4.72 7.88 30.43
CA THR A 482 -3.58 7.29 31.14
C THR A 482 -3.58 7.75 32.61
N ARG A 483 -3.81 9.04 32.86
CA ARG A 483 -3.91 9.61 34.21
C ARG A 483 -5.08 8.99 34.98
N ASP A 484 -6.26 8.91 34.37
CA ASP A 484 -7.47 8.40 35.01
C ASP A 484 -7.33 6.90 35.32
N GLY A 485 -6.80 6.10 34.40
CA GLY A 485 -6.52 4.67 34.62
C GLY A 485 -5.45 4.42 35.69
N LEU A 486 -4.41 5.26 35.73
CA LEU A 486 -3.39 5.20 36.78
C LEU A 486 -3.99 5.56 38.15
N ASN A 487 -4.82 6.61 38.22
CA ASN A 487 -5.53 7.01 39.43
C ASN A 487 -6.47 5.91 39.93
N GLU A 488 -7.21 5.24 39.04
CA GLU A 488 -8.11 4.15 39.41
C GLU A 488 -7.31 2.97 39.98
N THR A 489 -6.20 2.62 39.33
CA THR A 489 -5.32 1.52 39.77
C THR A 489 -4.68 1.84 41.13
N LEU A 490 -4.16 3.06 41.32
CA LEU A 490 -3.66 3.52 42.62
C LEU A 490 -4.77 3.51 43.68
N THR A 491 -5.98 3.96 43.34
CA THR A 491 -7.10 3.96 44.28
C THR A 491 -7.49 2.54 44.69
N LYS A 492 -7.53 1.59 43.75
CA LYS A 492 -7.75 0.16 44.02
C LYS A 492 -6.64 -0.41 44.89
N ALA A 493 -5.37 -0.14 44.56
CA ALA A 493 -4.22 -0.59 45.33
C ALA A 493 -4.25 -0.05 46.77
N ILE A 494 -4.56 1.23 46.94
CA ILE A 494 -4.71 1.86 48.26
C ILE A 494 -5.86 1.19 49.03
N ARG A 495 -7.05 1.01 48.43
CA ARG A 495 -8.18 0.35 49.09
C ARG A 495 -7.87 -1.09 49.51
N THR A 496 -7.23 -1.87 48.64
CA THR A 496 -6.86 -3.26 48.93
C THR A 496 -5.78 -3.35 49.99
N ALA A 497 -4.76 -2.47 49.94
CA ALA A 497 -3.76 -2.36 50.99
C ALA A 497 -4.41 -2.00 52.33
N SER A 498 -5.32 -1.01 52.34
CA SER A 498 -6.10 -0.62 53.53
C SER A 498 -6.90 -1.79 54.10
N ALA A 499 -7.59 -2.56 53.24
CA ALA A 499 -8.38 -3.72 53.64
C ALA A 499 -7.52 -4.89 54.17
N GLY A 500 -6.28 -5.04 53.68
CA GLY A 500 -5.32 -6.04 54.15
C GLY A 500 -4.58 -5.64 55.43
N THR A 501 -4.54 -4.35 55.77
CA THR A 501 -3.89 -3.80 56.97
C THR A 501 -4.90 -3.39 58.04
N GLN A 502 -5.70 -4.33 58.56
CA GLN A 502 -6.57 -4.05 59.72
C GLN A 502 -5.81 -3.65 61.02
N ASN A 503 -4.47 -3.64 61.02
CA ASN A 503 -3.65 -3.34 62.21
C ASN A 503 -2.70 -2.13 62.06
N GLU A 504 -2.74 -1.35 60.97
CA GLU A 504 -1.87 -0.18 60.79
C GLU A 504 -2.57 1.10 60.29
N GLU A 505 -3.89 1.20 60.41
CA GLU A 505 -4.59 2.46 60.13
C GLU A 505 -4.36 3.47 61.27
N LYS A 506 -3.80 4.64 60.94
CA LYS A 506 -3.80 5.80 61.83
C LYS A 506 -4.77 6.85 61.29
N GLU A 507 -5.71 7.27 62.13
CA GLU A 507 -6.49 8.48 61.87
C GLU A 507 -5.64 9.70 62.18
N GLU A 508 -5.29 10.46 61.14
CA GLU A 508 -4.69 11.78 61.33
C GLU A 508 -5.80 12.83 61.35
N ARG A 509 -5.80 13.65 62.41
CA ARG A 509 -6.64 14.84 62.53
C ARG A 509 -5.83 16.02 62.02
N TYR A 510 -6.35 16.70 61.02
CA TYR A 510 -5.76 17.92 60.50
C TYR A 510 -6.82 19.00 60.36
N THR A 511 -6.37 20.23 60.39
CA THR A 511 -7.23 21.41 60.26
C THR A 511 -7.30 21.80 58.80
N GLU A 512 -8.49 21.77 58.23
CA GLU A 512 -8.78 22.10 56.84
C GLU A 512 -9.32 23.53 56.77
N ARG A 513 -8.77 24.34 55.86
CA ARG A 513 -9.22 25.72 55.63
C ARG A 513 -10.39 25.72 54.66
N VAL A 514 -11.58 26.03 55.15
CA VAL A 514 -12.80 26.06 54.36
C VAL A 514 -13.17 27.51 54.06
N LYS A 515 -13.65 27.79 52.85
CA LYS A 515 -13.98 29.16 52.43
C LYS A 515 -15.20 29.66 53.24
N GLN A 516 -15.10 30.84 53.86
CA GLN A 516 -16.27 31.54 54.40
C GLN A 516 -17.26 31.82 53.24
N GLU A 517 -18.50 31.37 53.38
CA GLU A 517 -19.55 31.59 52.39
C GLU A 517 -20.23 32.96 52.55
N GLY A 518 -20.74 33.50 51.43
CA GLY A 518 -21.36 34.82 51.35
C GLY A 518 -20.46 35.91 50.74
N LEU A 519 -21.09 37.00 50.30
CA LEU A 519 -20.48 38.12 49.56
C LEU A 519 -19.26 38.73 50.29
N PHE A 520 -19.31 38.81 51.61
CA PHE A 520 -18.23 39.38 52.43
C PHE A 520 -16.99 38.47 52.52
N GLY A 521 -17.17 37.14 52.52
CA GLY A 521 -16.07 36.17 52.49
C GLY A 521 -15.35 36.15 51.13
N SER A 522 -16.11 36.32 50.05
CA SER A 522 -15.54 36.45 48.69
C SER A 522 -14.78 37.77 48.51
N PHE A 523 -15.30 38.88 49.05
CA PHE A 523 -14.64 40.18 48.98
C PHE A 523 -13.28 40.19 49.70
N LYS A 524 -13.19 39.57 50.88
CA LYS A 524 -11.92 39.48 51.64
C LYS A 524 -10.83 38.71 50.90
N ARG A 525 -11.17 37.59 50.23
CA ARG A 525 -10.19 36.79 49.47
C ARG A 525 -9.64 37.50 48.23
N ASN A 526 -10.42 38.36 47.59
CA ASN A 526 -9.98 39.10 46.40
C ASN A 526 -9.27 40.42 46.72
N PHE A 527 -9.59 41.08 47.84
CA PHE A 527 -9.11 42.44 48.13
C PHE A 527 -7.98 42.50 49.17
N LEU A 528 -7.85 41.48 50.03
CA LEU A 528 -6.80 41.38 51.05
C LEU A 528 -5.86 40.21 50.77
N TRP A 529 -5.46 40.01 49.50
CA TRP A 529 -4.60 38.90 49.06
C TRP A 529 -3.22 38.83 49.74
N TRP A 530 -2.80 39.90 50.44
CA TRP A 530 -1.54 40.01 51.18
C TRP A 530 -1.68 39.67 52.67
N ALA A 531 -2.90 39.40 53.17
CA ALA A 531 -3.17 38.99 54.54
C ALA A 531 -3.68 37.54 54.54
N ASP A 532 -2.81 36.62 54.94
CA ASP A 532 -2.95 35.16 54.72
C ASP A 532 -4.17 34.50 55.42
N ASP A 533 -4.85 35.21 56.34
CA ASP A 533 -5.97 34.67 57.15
C ASP A 533 -7.35 35.27 56.79
N ALA A 534 -7.46 36.13 55.77
CA ALA A 534 -8.71 36.82 55.46
C ALA A 534 -9.66 36.00 54.55
N GLY A 535 -10.73 35.43 55.14
CA GLY A 535 -11.88 34.86 54.40
C GLY A 535 -11.98 33.33 54.35
N TYR A 536 -11.33 32.66 55.31
CA TYR A 536 -11.34 31.21 55.51
C TYR A 536 -11.65 30.88 56.99
N ASP A 537 -12.43 29.83 57.22
CA ASP A 537 -12.65 29.22 58.53
C ASP A 537 -11.81 27.94 58.64
N GLU A 538 -11.31 27.65 59.84
CA GLU A 538 -10.56 26.43 60.11
C GLU A 538 -11.48 25.35 60.70
N VAL A 539 -11.63 24.23 59.98
CA VAL A 539 -12.50 23.10 60.36
C VAL A 539 -11.64 21.85 60.58
N MET A 540 -11.91 21.11 61.64
CA MET A 540 -11.18 19.88 61.96
C MET A 540 -11.72 18.70 61.15
N SER A 541 -10.88 18.11 60.30
CA SER A 541 -11.18 16.95 59.45
C SER A 541 -10.31 15.74 59.83
N THR A 542 -10.85 14.52 59.68
CA THR A 542 -10.12 13.26 59.84
C THR A 542 -9.86 12.60 58.49
N ARG A 543 -8.67 12.01 58.30
CA ARG A 543 -8.38 11.14 57.16
C ARG A 543 -7.60 9.92 57.61
N THR A 544 -7.99 8.75 57.11
CA THR A 544 -7.26 7.50 57.31
C THR A 544 -5.98 7.52 56.49
N VAL A 545 -4.83 7.32 57.15
CA VAL A 545 -3.51 7.30 56.51
C VAL A 545 -2.98 5.88 56.48
N VAL A 546 -2.69 5.39 55.27
CA VAL A 546 -2.08 4.08 55.03
C VAL A 546 -0.61 4.29 54.67
N LYS A 547 0.31 3.52 55.28
CA LYS A 547 1.75 3.66 55.01
C LYS A 547 2.04 3.43 53.52
N ALA A 548 2.79 4.35 52.91
CA ALA A 548 3.21 4.27 51.52
C ALA A 548 3.93 2.94 51.18
N GLY A 549 4.67 2.36 52.13
CA GLY A 549 5.32 1.06 51.99
C GLY A 549 4.35 -0.09 51.67
N ALA A 550 3.19 -0.14 52.33
CA ALA A 550 2.19 -1.19 52.10
C ALA A 550 1.57 -1.12 50.69
N VAL A 551 1.38 0.10 50.17
CA VAL A 551 0.88 0.34 48.80
C VAL A 551 1.94 -0.04 47.77
N VAL A 552 3.20 0.32 48.02
CA VAL A 552 4.35 -0.03 47.15
C VAL A 552 4.56 -1.54 47.11
N ASP A 553 4.50 -2.23 48.25
CA ASP A 553 4.64 -3.67 48.34
C ASP A 553 3.52 -4.41 47.60
N PHE A 554 2.27 -3.92 47.71
CA PHE A 554 1.13 -4.46 46.97
C PHE A 554 1.28 -4.28 45.45
N LEU A 555 1.70 -3.09 44.98
CA LEU A 555 1.91 -2.82 43.56
C LEU A 555 3.05 -3.70 42.99
N ASN A 556 4.14 -3.84 43.74
CA ASN A 556 5.25 -4.73 43.38
C ASN A 556 4.82 -6.20 43.32
N HIS A 557 4.00 -6.67 44.27
CA HIS A 557 3.50 -8.05 44.30
C HIS A 557 2.53 -8.33 43.15
N SER A 558 1.62 -7.40 42.86
CA SER A 558 0.62 -7.50 41.79
C SER A 558 1.26 -7.43 40.39
N SER A 559 2.34 -6.65 40.23
CA SER A 559 3.07 -6.56 38.95
C SER A 559 3.74 -7.87 38.51
N ARG A 560 4.00 -8.79 39.44
CA ARG A 560 4.66 -10.08 39.21
C ARG A 560 3.69 -11.25 39.01
N ASN A 561 2.37 -11.03 39.13
CA ASN A 561 1.39 -12.11 39.11
C ASN A 561 0.14 -11.69 38.30
N PRO A 562 -0.05 -12.16 37.05
CA PRO A 562 -1.07 -11.65 36.13
C PRO A 562 -2.53 -12.02 36.49
N LYS A 563 -2.78 -12.65 37.65
CA LYS A 563 -4.13 -12.98 38.14
C LYS A 563 -4.78 -11.87 38.98
N TYR A 564 -4.05 -10.79 39.30
CA TYR A 564 -4.51 -9.70 40.17
C TYR A 564 -4.53 -8.32 39.48
N LEU A 565 -4.28 -8.29 38.17
CA LEU A 565 -4.64 -7.23 37.23
C LEU A 565 -5.83 -7.71 36.42
#